data_AF-A0A926TDB4-F1
#
_entry.id   AF-A0A926TDB4-F1
#
_cell.length_a   1.000
_cell.length_b   1.000
_cell.length_c   1.000
_cell.angle_alpha   90.00
_cell.angle_beta   90.00
_cell.angle_gamma   90.00
#
_symmetry.space_group_name_H-M   'P 1'
#
loop_
_entity.id
_entity.type
_entity.pdbx_description
1 polymer ?
#
loop_
_entity_poly.entity_id
_entity_poly.type
_entity_poly.pdbx_seq_one_letter_code
_entity_poly.pdbx_strand_id
1 'polypeptide(L)'
;MNFKYFLLLAAPILLADVSPSISLPTQTAPRSIAASNASDTYRNCQQSAAAVVTIYSGREIGSGSIISADGVVITNHHVVQESVRSGGRKQIYVKLASGDRYTGQILGTDTRNDLALVKLAAQKSFPTVPFAGLQPQAGQGVCAIGSPYG
;
A
#
# COMPACT_ATOMS: atom_id res chain seq x y z
N MET A 1 -73.46 -22.74 -24.48
CA MET A 1 -72.47 -22.03 -25.33
C MET A 1 -71.10 -22.16 -24.68
N ASN A 2 -70.14 -22.63 -25.47
CA ASN A 2 -68.72 -22.97 -25.27
C ASN A 2 -67.94 -22.40 -24.06
N PHE A 3 -67.12 -23.26 -23.40
CA PHE A 3 -65.63 -23.26 -23.32
C PHE A 3 -65.20 -24.34 -22.29
N LYS A 4 -64.60 -25.49 -22.69
CA LYS A 4 -63.16 -25.81 -22.88
C LYS A 4 -62.28 -25.81 -21.60
N TYR A 5 -61.77 -26.99 -21.19
CA TYR A 5 -60.50 -27.32 -20.46
C TYR A 5 -60.43 -28.86 -20.36
N PHE A 6 -59.32 -29.60 -20.35
CA PHE A 6 -57.88 -29.42 -20.63
C PHE A 6 -57.29 -30.85 -20.68
N LEU A 7 -56.37 -31.15 -21.61
CA LEU A 7 -55.82 -32.49 -21.86
C LEU A 7 -54.54 -32.77 -21.03
N LEU A 8 -54.31 -34.05 -20.70
CA LEU A 8 -53.17 -34.60 -19.96
C LEU A 8 -51.87 -34.76 -20.78
N LEU A 9 -50.73 -34.57 -20.07
CA LEU A 9 -49.45 -35.31 -20.02
C LEU A 9 -48.78 -35.87 -21.30
N ALA A 10 -47.47 -35.56 -21.49
CA ALA A 10 -46.33 -36.50 -21.30
C ALA A 10 -44.98 -35.92 -21.85
N ALA A 11 -43.87 -36.43 -21.31
CA ALA A 11 -42.54 -35.82 -21.19
C ALA A 11 -41.58 -35.93 -22.42
N PRO A 12 -40.50 -35.11 -22.49
CA PRO A 12 -39.39 -35.35 -23.40
C PRO A 12 -38.23 -36.13 -22.75
N ILE A 13 -37.55 -36.88 -23.61
CA ILE A 13 -36.48 -37.86 -23.39
C ILE A 13 -35.14 -37.17 -23.04
N LEU A 14 -34.43 -37.75 -22.07
CA LEU A 14 -33.11 -37.32 -21.59
C LEU A 14 -32.00 -37.82 -22.53
N LEU A 15 -31.17 -36.92 -23.07
CA LEU A 15 -29.89 -37.27 -23.72
C LEU A 15 -28.78 -37.22 -22.66
N ALA A 16 -28.13 -38.35 -22.42
CA ALA A 16 -26.92 -38.44 -21.62
C ALA A 16 -25.71 -38.12 -22.51
N ASP A 17 -24.98 -37.05 -22.18
CA ASP A 17 -23.69 -36.75 -22.79
C ASP A 17 -22.59 -37.30 -21.88
N VAL A 18 -21.81 -38.26 -22.37
CA VAL A 18 -20.70 -38.88 -21.64
C VAL A 18 -19.41 -38.47 -22.33
N SER A 19 -18.79 -37.40 -21.85
CA SER A 19 -17.45 -37.00 -22.27
C SER A 19 -16.39 -37.65 -21.37
N PRO A 20 -15.37 -38.35 -21.90
CA PRO A 20 -14.26 -38.84 -21.09
C PRO A 20 -13.33 -37.67 -20.73
N SER A 21 -13.26 -37.33 -19.45
CA SER A 21 -12.26 -36.38 -18.95
C SER A 21 -10.95 -37.13 -18.71
N ILE A 22 -9.96 -36.90 -19.57
CA ILE A 22 -8.58 -37.32 -19.33
C ILE A 22 -8.02 -36.43 -18.21
N SER A 23 -7.93 -36.96 -16.99
CA SER A 23 -7.27 -36.28 -15.87
C SER A 23 -5.75 -36.37 -16.07
N LEU A 24 -5.13 -35.23 -16.41
CA LEU A 24 -3.68 -35.09 -16.35
C LEU A 24 -3.22 -35.23 -14.89
N PRO A 25 -2.10 -35.94 -14.62
CA PRO A 25 -1.57 -36.06 -13.27
C PRO A 25 -1.25 -34.67 -12.71
N THR A 26 -1.71 -34.42 -11.49
CA THR A 26 -1.41 -33.22 -10.73
C THR A 26 0.08 -33.17 -10.43
N GLN A 27 0.86 -32.53 -11.31
CA GLN A 27 2.25 -32.27 -11.05
C GLN A 27 2.33 -31.12 -10.03
N THR A 28 2.58 -31.46 -8.77
CA THR A 28 2.89 -30.48 -7.73
C THR A 28 4.29 -29.92 -8.04
N ALA A 29 4.34 -28.86 -8.85
CA ALA A 29 5.56 -28.12 -9.07
C ALA A 29 6.02 -27.49 -7.74
N PRO A 30 7.34 -27.43 -7.47
CA PRO A 30 7.86 -26.77 -6.27
C PRO A 30 7.37 -25.32 -6.24
N ARG A 31 6.98 -24.83 -5.06
CA ARG A 31 6.55 -23.43 -4.84
C ARG A 31 7.59 -22.50 -5.46
N SER A 32 7.29 -21.98 -6.65
CA SER A 32 8.01 -20.86 -7.20
C SER A 32 7.86 -19.71 -6.21
N ILE A 33 8.90 -18.89 -6.09
CA ILE A 33 8.77 -17.53 -5.58
C ILE A 33 7.90 -16.82 -6.62
N ALA A 34 6.58 -17.05 -6.56
CA ALA A 34 5.66 -16.52 -7.52
C ALA A 34 5.74 -15.00 -7.40
N ALA A 35 5.93 -14.33 -8.54
CA ALA A 35 5.69 -12.89 -8.64
C ALA A 35 4.43 -12.56 -7.84
N SER A 36 4.52 -11.62 -6.90
CA SER A 36 3.35 -11.24 -6.11
C SER A 36 2.22 -10.92 -7.08
N ASN A 37 1.11 -11.67 -6.99
CA ASN A 37 -0.01 -11.39 -7.88
C ASN A 37 -0.53 -9.97 -7.57
N ALA A 38 -1.22 -9.35 -8.53
CA ALA A 38 -1.65 -7.95 -8.41
C ALA A 38 -2.50 -7.71 -7.14
N SER A 39 -3.28 -8.71 -6.72
CA SER A 39 -4.09 -8.64 -5.50
C SER A 39 -3.26 -8.57 -4.22
N ASP A 40 -2.17 -9.33 -4.13
CA ASP A 40 -1.29 -9.32 -2.95
C ASP A 40 -0.52 -8.00 -2.87
N THR A 41 -0.03 -7.52 -4.02
CA THR A 41 0.57 -6.19 -4.12
C THR A 41 -0.41 -5.13 -3.60
N TYR A 42 -1.64 -5.10 -4.11
CA TYR A 42 -2.67 -4.16 -3.67
C TYR A 42 -2.96 -4.22 -2.16
N ARG A 43 -3.12 -5.42 -1.59
CA ARG A 43 -3.37 -5.59 -0.15
C ARG A 43 -2.23 -5.04 0.71
N ASN A 44 -0.99 -5.32 0.33
CA ASN A 44 0.19 -4.84 1.05
C ASN A 44 0.27 -3.30 1.02
N CYS A 45 -0.11 -2.69 -0.10
CA CYS A 45 -0.16 -1.24 -0.23
C CYS A 45 -1.22 -0.62 0.68
N GLN A 46 -2.42 -1.20 0.69
CA GLN A 46 -3.51 -0.76 1.56
C GLN A 46 -3.13 -0.85 3.04
N GLN A 47 -2.45 -1.91 3.44
CA GLN A 47 -1.96 -2.08 4.82
C GLN A 47 -0.87 -1.05 5.17
N SER A 48 0.00 -0.71 4.23
CA SER A 48 1.10 0.24 4.43
C SER A 48 0.66 1.70 4.45
N ALA A 49 -0.51 2.02 3.88
CA ALA A 49 -1.00 3.39 3.75
C ALA A 49 -1.15 4.14 5.08
N ALA A 50 -1.44 3.43 6.18
CA ALA A 50 -1.58 4.05 7.50
C ALA A 50 -0.28 4.67 8.05
N ALA A 51 0.88 4.23 7.56
CA ALA A 51 2.20 4.72 7.96
C ALA A 51 2.73 5.82 7.03
N VAL A 52 2.01 6.15 5.96
CA VAL A 52 2.35 7.27 5.07
C VAL A 52 1.76 8.56 5.65
N VAL A 53 2.56 9.62 5.61
CA VAL A 53 2.28 10.90 6.27
C VAL A 53 2.43 12.05 5.29
N THR A 54 1.73 13.15 5.55
CA THR A 54 2.04 14.44 4.92
C THR A 54 3.04 15.20 5.78
N ILE A 55 4.02 15.82 5.15
CA ILE A 55 5.00 16.71 5.77
C ILE A 55 4.77 18.12 5.25
N TYR A 56 4.73 19.07 6.16
CA TYR A 56 4.65 20.50 5.88
C TYR A 56 5.91 21.18 6.41
N SER A 57 6.65 21.86 5.55
CA SER A 57 7.87 22.60 5.88
C SER A 57 7.79 23.97 5.22
N GLY A 58 7.21 24.94 5.94
CA GLY A 58 6.97 26.27 5.38
C GLY A 58 6.03 26.23 4.18
N ARG A 59 6.54 26.51 2.98
CA ARG A 59 5.80 26.48 1.71
C ARG A 59 5.91 25.14 0.98
N GLU A 60 6.78 24.25 1.45
CA GLU A 60 6.96 22.91 0.90
C GLU A 60 6.01 21.91 1.56
N ILE A 61 5.45 21.02 0.75
CA ILE A 61 4.59 19.92 1.17
C ILE A 61 5.08 18.66 0.45
N GLY A 62 5.18 17.55 1.18
CA GLY A 62 5.64 16.28 0.62
C GLY A 62 5.25 15.08 1.48
N SER A 63 5.47 13.90 0.94
CA SER A 63 5.15 12.64 1.63
C SER A 63 6.30 12.19 2.52
N GLY A 64 5.97 11.37 3.51
CA GLY A 64 6.96 10.57 4.22
C GLY A 64 6.38 9.23 4.64
N SER A 65 7.25 8.34 5.11
CA SER A 65 6.87 7.05 5.65
C SER A 65 7.45 6.88 7.06
N ILE A 66 6.62 6.44 8.00
CA ILE A 66 7.08 6.10 9.35
C ILE A 66 7.84 4.78 9.29
N ILE A 67 9.12 4.78 9.64
CA ILE A 67 10.02 3.61 9.56
C ILE A 67 10.35 2.99 10.93
N SER A 68 9.94 3.65 12.01
CA SER A 68 10.14 3.16 13.38
C SER A 68 8.94 3.48 14.25
N ALA A 69 8.57 2.54 15.13
CA ALA A 69 7.37 2.62 15.95
C ALA A 69 7.40 3.81 16.92
N ASP A 70 8.59 4.28 17.28
CA ASP A 70 8.78 5.48 18.10
C ASP A 70 8.57 6.80 17.33
N GLY A 71 8.23 6.75 16.03
CA GLY A 71 7.87 7.94 15.24
C GLY A 71 9.02 8.56 14.45
N VAL A 72 9.96 7.76 13.95
CA VAL A 72 10.93 8.22 12.93
C VAL A 72 10.29 8.12 11.55
N VAL A 73 10.35 9.21 10.80
CA VAL A 73 9.83 9.36 9.44
C VAL A 73 10.98 9.57 8.47
N ILE A 74 10.96 8.83 7.36
CA ILE A 74 11.84 9.09 6.20
C ILE A 74 11.08 9.90 5.14
N THR A 75 11.77 10.86 4.52
CA THR A 75 11.26 11.72 3.44
C THR A 75 12.43 12.20 2.58
N ASN A 76 12.15 13.10 1.64
CA ASN A 76 13.18 13.73 0.82
C ASN A 76 13.81 14.95 1.51
N HIS A 77 15.09 15.21 1.20
CA HIS A 77 15.79 16.40 1.69
C HIS A 77 15.12 17.68 1.19
N HIS A 78 14.75 17.73 -0.09
CA HIS A 78 14.11 18.91 -0.68
C HIS A 78 12.79 19.29 0.01
N VAL A 79 12.07 18.34 0.62
CA VAL A 79 10.82 18.61 1.36
C VAL A 79 11.08 19.39 2.65
N VAL A 80 12.24 19.18 3.27
CA VAL A 80 12.60 19.82 4.55
C VAL A 80 13.62 20.94 4.39
N GLN A 81 14.05 21.20 3.15
CA GLN A 81 15.19 22.05 2.85
C GLN A 81 14.93 23.50 3.27
N GLU A 82 13.69 23.99 3.14
CA GLU A 82 13.34 25.33 3.60
C GLU A 82 13.53 25.49 5.12
N SER A 83 13.17 24.46 5.90
CA SER A 83 13.40 24.42 7.35
C SER A 83 14.90 24.43 7.67
N VAL A 84 15.70 23.58 7.02
CA VAL A 84 17.16 23.50 7.21
C VAL A 84 17.83 24.84 6.88
N ARG A 85 17.54 25.43 5.71
CA ARG A 85 18.11 26.72 5.27
C ARG A 85 17.74 27.87 6.21
N SER A 86 16.57 27.81 6.83
CA SER A 86 16.12 28.82 7.80
C SER A 86 16.72 28.66 9.20
N GLY A 87 17.57 27.65 9.42
CA GLY A 87 18.11 27.30 10.74
C GLY A 87 17.04 26.77 11.69
N GLY A 88 16.04 26.03 11.17
CA GLY A 88 14.94 25.47 11.95
C GLY A 88 13.85 26.48 12.35
N ARG A 89 13.92 27.73 11.88
CA ARG A 89 12.89 28.75 12.14
C ARG A 89 11.55 28.40 11.50
N LYS A 90 11.57 27.75 10.34
CA LYS A 90 10.37 27.19 9.71
C LYS A 90 10.11 25.82 10.31
N GLN A 91 9.08 25.73 11.14
CA GLN A 91 8.71 24.50 11.81
C GLN A 91 8.23 23.44 10.82
N ILE A 92 8.60 22.19 11.09
CA ILE A 92 8.06 21.03 10.38
C ILE A 92 6.84 20.52 11.12
N TYR A 93 5.80 20.22 10.36
CA TYR A 93 4.65 19.50 10.86
C TYR A 93 4.43 18.24 10.06
N VAL A 94 4.12 17.15 10.75
CA VAL A 94 3.77 15.88 10.13
C VAL A 94 2.33 15.55 10.45
N LYS A 95 1.53 15.29 9.42
CA LYS A 95 0.13 14.90 9.52
C LYS A 95 0.01 13.42 9.19
N LEU A 96 -0.54 12.64 10.12
CA LEU A 96 -0.80 11.22 9.93
C LEU A 96 -1.99 10.99 9.01
N ALA A 97 -2.10 9.77 8.47
CA ALA A 97 -3.30 9.32 7.75
C ALA A 97 -4.59 9.40 8.59
N SER A 98 -4.49 9.30 9.93
CA SER A 98 -5.61 9.51 10.86
C SER A 98 -6.11 10.97 10.90
N GLY A 99 -5.32 11.92 10.40
CA GLY A 99 -5.58 13.34 10.48
C GLY A 99 -4.82 14.07 11.60
N ASP A 100 -4.27 13.33 12.58
CA ASP A 100 -3.49 13.90 13.69
C ASP A 100 -2.24 14.62 13.18
N ARG A 101 -1.88 15.74 13.82
CA ARG A 101 -0.71 16.55 13.45
C ARG A 101 0.29 16.62 14.60
N TYR A 102 1.57 16.42 14.28
CA TYR A 102 2.68 16.44 15.21
C TYR A 102 3.74 17.44 14.74
N THR A 103 4.45 18.03 15.70
CA THR A 103 5.69 18.76 15.39
C THR A 103 6.78 17.75 15.03
N GLY A 104 7.53 18.02 13.97
CA GLY A 104 8.65 17.21 13.52
C GLY A 104 9.99 17.85 13.86
N GLN A 105 10.93 17.08 14.40
CA GLN A 105 12.33 17.47 14.56
C GLN A 105 13.17 16.79 13.48
N ILE A 106 13.97 17.56 12.73
CA ILE A 106 14.94 16.98 11.79
C ILE A 106 16.04 16.29 12.59
N LEU A 107 16.21 14.99 12.38
CA LEU A 107 17.32 14.22 12.95
C LEU A 107 18.58 14.30 12.09
N GLY A 108 18.41 14.36 10.77
CA GLY A 108 19.50 14.45 9.82
C GLY A 108 19.01 14.53 8.38
N THR A 109 19.88 14.95 7.49
CA THR A 109 19.62 15.05 6.04
C THR A 109 20.83 14.59 5.25
N ASP A 110 20.57 13.97 4.11
CA ASP A 110 21.56 13.61 3.10
C ASP A 110 21.20 14.33 1.79
N THR A 111 22.01 15.31 1.41
CA THR A 111 21.81 16.11 0.20
C THR A 111 22.19 15.36 -1.07
N ARG A 112 23.04 14.32 -0.99
CA ARG A 112 23.49 13.56 -2.17
C ARG A 112 22.42 12.59 -2.65
N ASN A 113 21.72 11.96 -1.70
CA ASN A 113 20.67 10.99 -1.98
C ASN A 113 19.25 11.59 -1.88
N ASP A 114 19.14 12.90 -1.61
CA ASP A 114 17.90 13.61 -1.37
C ASP A 114 17.02 12.95 -0.29
N LEU A 115 17.61 12.65 0.87
CA LEU A 115 16.93 12.00 2.00
C LEU A 115 16.94 12.86 3.26
N ALA A 116 15.92 12.71 4.10
CA ALA A 116 15.85 13.30 5.42
C ALA A 116 15.13 12.39 6.42
N LEU A 117 15.52 12.50 7.68
CA LEU A 117 14.87 11.86 8.82
C LEU A 117 14.23 12.91 9.71
N VAL A 118 12.95 12.70 10.04
CA VAL A 118 12.16 13.56 10.91
C VAL A 118 11.58 12.74 12.07
N LYS A 119 11.74 13.21 13.30
CA LYS A 119 11.20 12.60 14.51
C LYS A 119 9.91 13.29 14.93
N LEU A 120 8.85 12.52 15.16
CA LEU A 120 7.60 13.02 15.71
C LEU A 120 7.75 13.32 17.20
N ALA A 121 7.33 14.51 17.62
CA ALA A 121 7.25 14.87 19.03
C ALA A 121 5.99 14.25 19.67
N ALA A 122 6.08 12.99 20.07
CA ALA A 122 5.02 12.25 20.75
C ALA A 122 5.57 11.12 21.63
N GLN A 123 4.79 10.71 22.63
CA GLN A 123 5.09 9.58 23.52
C GLN A 123 4.08 8.44 23.29
N LYS A 124 4.00 7.93 22.05
CA LYS A 124 3.18 6.79 21.66
C LYS A 124 3.81 6.01 20.51
N SER A 125 3.30 4.81 20.26
CA SER A 125 3.69 4.02 19.09
C SER A 125 2.90 4.42 17.84
N PHE A 126 3.53 4.27 16.68
CA PHE A 126 2.96 4.58 15.36
C PHE A 126 2.96 3.35 14.43
N PRO A 127 2.05 3.29 13.44
CA PRO A 127 2.17 2.30 12.36
C PRO A 127 3.45 2.54 11.56
N THR A 128 4.08 1.47 11.08
CA THR A 128 5.37 1.55 10.39
C THR A 128 5.36 0.77 9.08
N VAL A 129 6.16 1.22 8.12
CA VAL A 129 6.55 0.42 6.95
C VAL A 129 7.95 -0.14 7.17
N PRO A 130 8.13 -1.47 7.16
CA PRO A 130 9.45 -2.07 7.29
C PRO A 130 10.26 -1.90 6.01
N PHE A 131 11.59 -1.88 6.15
CA PHE A 131 12.49 -2.01 5.01
C PHE A 131 12.44 -3.44 4.45
N ALA A 132 12.65 -3.56 3.14
CA ALA A 132 12.78 -4.85 2.50
C ALA A 132 14.03 -5.58 3.02
N GLY A 133 13.86 -6.83 3.44
CA GLY A 133 14.98 -7.69 3.84
C GLY A 133 15.72 -8.36 2.66
N LEU A 134 15.16 -8.26 1.46
CA LEU A 134 15.69 -8.84 0.23
C LEU A 134 15.65 -7.81 -0.89
N GLN A 135 16.53 -7.97 -1.87
CA GLN A 135 16.52 -7.12 -3.06
C GLN A 135 15.28 -7.43 -3.92
N PRO A 136 14.58 -6.40 -4.43
CA PRO A 136 13.45 -6.60 -5.32
C PRO A 136 13.91 -7.23 -6.65
N GLN A 137 13.07 -8.09 -7.22
CA GLN A 137 13.33 -8.74 -8.50
C GLN A 137 12.61 -8.03 -9.64
N ALA A 138 13.20 -8.05 -10.84
CA ALA A 138 12.54 -7.51 -12.04
C ALA A 138 11.22 -8.24 -12.31
N GLY A 139 10.15 -7.49 -12.56
CA GLY A 139 8.80 -8.02 -12.74
C GLY A 139 7.98 -8.19 -11.45
N GLN A 140 8.56 -7.92 -10.28
CA GLN A 140 7.80 -7.87 -9.03
C GLN A 140 6.85 -6.66 -9.02
N GLY A 141 5.61 -6.89 -8.57
CA GLY A 141 4.63 -5.82 -8.42
C GLY A 141 5.04 -4.82 -7.33
N VAL A 142 4.86 -3.54 -7.60
CA VAL A 142 5.12 -2.44 -6.66
C VAL A 142 3.94 -1.46 -6.66
N CYS A 143 3.84 -0.68 -5.60
CA CYS A 143 2.98 0.49 -5.55
C CYS A 143 3.75 1.68 -4.98
N ALA A 144 3.41 2.86 -5.45
CA ALA A 144 3.78 4.11 -4.83
C ALA A 144 2.61 4.58 -3.97
N ILE A 145 2.88 4.91 -2.71
CA ILE A 145 1.91 5.48 -1.79
C ILE A 145 2.44 6.85 -1.39
N GLY A 146 1.60 7.86 -1.56
CA GLY A 146 1.87 9.22 -1.13
C GLY A 146 0.64 9.82 -0.46
N SER A 147 0.85 10.90 0.27
CA SER A 147 -0.23 11.71 0.78
C SER A 147 -0.79 12.62 -0.33
N PRO A 148 -2.11 12.84 -0.43
CA PRO A 148 -2.73 13.57 -1.55
C PRO A 148 -2.26 15.02 -1.76
N TYR A 149 -1.53 15.59 -0.80
CA TYR A 149 -1.03 16.97 -0.88
C TYR A 149 0.47 17.07 -1.17
N GLY A 150 1.14 15.92 -1.33
CA GLY A 150 2.57 15.81 -1.54
C GLY A 150 3.06 14.56 -0.87
#